data_AF-A0A0Q7L876-F1
#
_entry.id   AF-A0A0Q7L876-F1
#
_cell.length_a   1.000
_cell.length_b   1.000
_cell.length_c   1.000
_cell.angle_alpha   90.00
_cell.angle_beta   90.00
_cell.angle_gamma   90.00
#
_symmetry.space_group_name_H-M   'P 1'
#
loop_
_entity.id
_entity.type
_entity.pdbx_description
1 polymer ?
#
loop_
_entity_poly.entity_id
_entity_poly.type
_entity_poly.pdbx_seq_one_letter_code
_entity_poly.pdbx_strand_id
1 'polypeptide(L)'
;MTDAHGALSLLARGLAGIDVDVQPLAGARAVLTGRRLLLPEGDEAVRLHRAMVAHAVAHLRYSTPARPARMLKPMGIAIVSALEDARVERLLCRDFPGLHGWFTAGLPPAPDPLDLRFAALVARMDRLLLLADAQDDNHWVNKARRLFDETVARAGLEDYDAFRAIASILANDLGQMRVRFEPQEYAVPAPWRDDNSYLWDFGEAETPPDDAIALQQTGVRPPPPSKAPNEGNEAPPEGIADMELGRYTYPEWDRTQERLRPDWCTVIEKLPAWQGLGAAGTSGAAGGGRIVPLALPRARHLDRTHRLRRQWEGDDIDLNAAIEVLVDRRLRLRPDARLFMRPGKGPRPSSVLVLLDLSESANDAGHGDGAVSLLDLEKQAALLLAASNARGIDRLAIHGFSSNTRAEVYYYRLLEFGQPLAPPSRAMISAVRGRYSTRMGAALRHAASHLQAEPTGPRAILLVTDGAPSDIDVHDPKYLIEDARQAVAEARDVGVRSACIAVDGAADAYVRRIFGWRNYCIADDARSLPARLARMSTRLAAAH
;
A
#
# COMPACT_ATOMS: atom_id res chain seq x y z
N MET A 1 45.78 26.98 11.35
CA MET A 1 45.04 25.78 10.90
C MET A 1 45.94 24.56 10.67
N THR A 2 47.28 24.72 10.64
CA THR A 2 48.23 23.67 10.22
C THR A 2 48.56 22.58 11.25
N ASP A 3 48.08 22.66 12.50
CA ASP A 3 48.41 21.70 13.58
C ASP A 3 47.21 20.90 14.12
N ALA A 4 46.00 21.16 13.59
CA ALA A 4 44.79 20.45 14.05
C ALA A 4 44.80 18.96 13.65
N HIS A 5 45.23 18.67 12.42
CA HIS A 5 45.32 17.29 11.91
C HIS A 5 46.45 16.51 12.57
N GLY A 6 47.57 17.15 12.91
CA GLY A 6 48.66 16.52 13.67
C GLY A 6 48.21 16.06 15.06
N ALA A 7 47.47 16.91 15.78
CA ALA A 7 46.88 16.56 17.08
C ALA A 7 45.84 15.42 16.96
N LEU A 8 45.05 15.40 15.88
CA LEU A 8 44.08 14.32 15.61
C LEU A 8 44.77 13.00 15.25
N SER A 9 45.89 13.02 14.51
CA SER A 9 46.72 11.84 14.26
C SER A 9 47.32 11.27 15.54
N LEU A 10 47.79 12.13 16.46
CA LEU A 10 48.26 11.69 17.77
C LEU A 10 47.14 11.07 18.61
N LEU A 11 45.93 11.64 18.58
CA LEU A 11 44.76 11.08 19.23
C LEU A 11 44.40 9.71 18.63
N ALA A 12 44.35 9.61 17.30
CA ALA A 12 44.04 8.37 16.59
C ALA A 12 45.05 7.28 16.95
N ARG A 13 46.36 7.60 16.95
CA ARG A 13 47.43 6.70 17.36
C ARG A 13 47.29 6.25 18.81
N GLY A 14 46.97 7.18 19.71
CA GLY A 14 46.79 6.89 21.13
C GLY A 14 45.61 5.96 21.40
N LEU A 15 44.49 6.15 20.70
CA LEU A 15 43.29 5.31 20.84
C LEU A 15 43.44 3.95 20.13
N ALA A 16 44.08 3.91 18.97
CA ALA A 16 44.20 2.70 18.15
C ALA A 16 45.36 1.79 18.58
N GLY A 17 46.42 2.35 19.17
CA GLY A 17 47.67 1.63 19.46
C GLY A 17 48.51 1.33 18.22
N ILE A 18 48.12 1.86 17.06
CA ILE A 18 48.81 1.74 15.77
C ILE A 18 48.89 3.11 15.10
N ASP A 19 49.81 3.29 14.16
CA ASP A 19 49.86 4.53 13.37
C ASP A 19 48.64 4.62 12.44
N VAL A 20 47.91 5.73 12.57
CA VAL A 20 46.75 6.10 11.75
C VAL A 20 47.05 7.46 11.13
N ASP A 21 47.00 7.53 9.81
CA ASP A 21 47.30 8.75 9.07
C ASP A 21 46.01 9.55 8.83
N VAL A 22 45.91 10.74 9.44
CA VAL A 22 44.74 11.61 9.32
C VAL A 22 45.02 12.70 8.30
N GLN A 23 44.23 12.72 7.23
CA GLN A 23 44.37 13.65 6.12
C GLN A 23 43.07 14.44 5.91
N PRO A 24 43.14 15.66 5.37
CA PRO A 24 41.95 16.42 5.00
C PRO A 24 41.23 15.81 3.78
N LEU A 25 39.92 16.02 3.71
CA LEU A 25 39.02 15.61 2.63
C LEU A 25 38.14 16.78 2.21
N ALA A 26 38.04 17.02 0.90
CA ALA A 26 37.01 17.87 0.32
C ALA A 26 35.68 17.10 0.29
N GLY A 27 34.92 17.19 1.37
CA GLY A 27 33.65 16.47 1.55
C GLY A 27 32.98 16.84 2.87
N ALA A 28 31.79 16.27 3.13
CA ALA A 28 31.01 16.53 4.35
C ALA A 28 31.03 15.38 5.37
N ARG A 29 31.76 14.29 5.09
CA ARG A 29 31.79 13.08 5.94
C ARG A 29 33.18 12.47 5.98
N ALA A 30 33.52 11.84 7.10
CA ALA A 30 34.77 11.11 7.25
C ALA A 30 34.77 9.83 6.40
N VAL A 31 35.94 9.43 5.90
CA VAL A 31 36.12 8.20 5.13
C VAL A 31 37.33 7.43 5.66
N LEU A 32 37.12 6.18 6.06
CA LEU A 32 38.18 5.30 6.54
C LEU A 32 38.63 4.33 5.43
N THR A 33 39.89 4.42 5.01
CA THR A 33 40.47 3.51 4.00
C THR A 33 41.77 2.87 4.50
N GLY A 34 41.71 1.58 4.84
CA GLY A 34 42.85 0.87 5.42
C GLY A 34 43.25 1.47 6.77
N ARG A 35 44.40 2.17 6.84
CA ARG A 35 44.87 2.91 8.04
C ARG A 35 44.88 4.42 7.84
N ARG A 36 44.22 4.91 6.79
CA ARG A 36 44.09 6.34 6.49
C ARG A 36 42.68 6.79 6.81
N LEU A 37 42.58 7.86 7.60
CA LEU A 37 41.33 8.51 7.93
C LEU A 37 41.28 9.87 7.23
N LEU A 38 40.33 10.03 6.33
CA LEU A 38 40.08 11.27 5.62
C LEU A 38 38.98 12.02 6.37
N LEU A 39 39.25 13.25 6.82
CA LEU A 39 38.31 14.08 7.59
C LEU A 39 37.87 15.30 6.79
N PRO A 40 36.57 15.70 6.87
CA PRO A 40 36.05 16.84 6.13
C PRO A 40 36.74 18.16 6.54
N GLU A 41 37.15 18.95 5.55
CA GLU A 41 37.66 20.31 5.76
C GLU A 41 36.53 21.29 6.05
N GLY A 42 36.59 22.01 7.18
CA GLY A 42 35.60 23.02 7.51
C GLY A 42 35.66 23.50 8.96
N ASP A 43 34.83 24.50 9.27
CA ASP A 43 34.67 25.09 10.61
C ASP A 43 33.84 24.18 11.54
N GLU A 44 33.89 22.86 11.31
CA GLU A 44 33.26 21.88 12.18
C GLU A 44 33.85 21.97 13.58
N ALA A 45 33.00 21.80 14.59
CA ALA A 45 33.46 21.87 15.97
C ALA A 45 34.57 20.83 16.20
N VAL A 46 35.68 21.24 16.81
CA VAL A 46 36.81 20.34 17.20
C VAL A 46 36.34 19.06 17.90
N ARG A 47 35.19 19.10 18.58
CA ARG A 47 34.56 17.94 19.21
C ARG A 47 34.00 16.92 18.20
N LEU A 48 33.46 17.36 17.06
CA LEU A 48 32.95 16.49 15.99
C LEU A 48 34.10 15.73 15.33
N HIS A 49 35.21 16.39 14.98
CA HIS A 49 36.40 15.69 14.46
C HIS A 49 36.96 14.66 15.44
N ARG A 50 36.94 14.94 16.75
CA ARG A 50 37.32 13.96 17.77
C ARG A 50 36.39 12.75 17.81
N ALA A 51 35.08 12.96 17.64
CA ALA A 51 34.10 11.89 17.53
C ALA A 51 34.31 11.06 16.26
N MET A 52 34.61 11.69 15.12
CA MET A 52 34.94 11.01 13.86
C MET A 52 36.19 10.14 14.00
N VAL A 53 37.25 10.67 14.62
CA VAL A 53 38.47 9.90 14.94
C VAL A 53 38.15 8.72 15.84
N ALA A 54 37.38 8.93 16.92
CA ALA A 54 37.01 7.86 17.83
C ALA A 54 36.21 6.75 17.11
N HIS A 55 35.23 7.10 16.29
CA HIS A 55 34.44 6.15 15.50
C HIS A 55 35.31 5.37 14.50
N ALA A 56 36.18 6.04 13.73
CA ALA A 56 37.09 5.37 12.82
C ALA A 56 38.04 4.39 13.54
N VAL A 57 38.56 4.79 14.71
CA VAL A 57 39.39 3.90 15.55
C VAL A 57 38.58 2.72 16.08
N ALA A 58 37.29 2.88 16.38
CA ALA A 58 36.43 1.78 16.80
C ALA A 58 36.38 0.68 15.72
N HIS A 59 36.20 1.05 14.45
CA HIS A 59 36.26 0.10 13.34
C HIS A 59 37.65 -0.54 13.18
N LEU A 60 38.72 0.24 13.25
CA LEU A 60 40.10 -0.29 13.17
C LEU A 60 40.42 -1.33 14.25
N ARG A 61 39.82 -1.21 15.44
CA ARG A 61 40.07 -2.11 16.57
C ARG A 61 39.14 -3.34 16.58
N TYR A 62 37.89 -3.19 16.17
CA TYR A 62 36.85 -4.19 16.45
C TYR A 62 36.08 -4.70 15.23
N SER A 63 36.22 -4.07 14.06
CA SER A 63 35.58 -4.54 12.82
C SER A 63 36.55 -5.37 12.00
N THR A 64 36.00 -6.27 11.18
CA THR A 64 36.76 -6.96 10.13
C THR A 64 36.55 -6.19 8.83
N PRO A 65 37.62 -5.70 8.17
CA PRO A 65 37.49 -4.95 6.93
C PRO A 65 37.06 -5.83 5.76
N ALA A 66 36.59 -5.19 4.69
CA ALA A 66 36.42 -5.80 3.37
C ALA A 66 35.55 -7.08 3.36
N ARG A 67 34.43 -7.07 4.08
CA ARG A 67 33.47 -8.18 4.08
C ARG A 67 32.69 -8.21 2.76
N PRO A 68 32.41 -9.39 2.20
CA PRO A 68 31.70 -9.49 0.92
C PRO A 68 30.27 -8.96 1.03
N ALA A 69 29.96 -7.88 0.30
CA ALA A 69 28.65 -7.25 0.28
C ALA A 69 27.61 -7.99 -0.58
N ARG A 70 28.07 -8.80 -1.55
CA ARG A 70 27.25 -9.51 -2.57
C ARG A 70 26.11 -10.37 -2.04
N MET A 71 26.15 -10.77 -0.77
CA MET A 71 25.12 -11.61 -0.15
C MET A 71 23.98 -10.79 0.48
N LEU A 72 24.07 -9.46 0.44
CA LEU A 72 23.10 -8.55 1.05
C LEU A 72 22.49 -7.62 0.01
N LYS A 73 21.20 -7.34 0.19
CA LYS A 73 20.52 -6.24 -0.52
C LYS A 73 20.98 -4.89 0.05
N PRO A 74 20.89 -3.78 -0.70
CA PRO A 74 21.33 -2.45 -0.25
C PRO A 74 20.80 -2.03 1.13
N MET A 75 19.51 -2.25 1.41
CA MET A 75 18.92 -1.97 2.74
C MET A 75 19.57 -2.80 3.85
N GLY A 76 19.88 -4.08 3.56
CA GLY A 76 20.56 -4.96 4.50
C GLY A 76 21.99 -4.50 4.80
N ILE A 77 22.70 -3.98 3.79
CA ILE A 77 24.03 -3.38 3.96
C ILE A 77 23.94 -2.21 4.94
N ALA A 78 23.01 -1.27 4.71
CA ALA A 78 22.83 -0.09 5.56
C ALA A 78 22.48 -0.44 7.02
N ILE A 79 21.61 -1.43 7.26
CA ILE A 79 21.25 -1.86 8.62
C ILE A 79 22.40 -2.59 9.31
N VAL A 80 23.12 -3.46 8.60
CA VAL A 80 24.29 -4.15 9.16
C VAL A 80 25.38 -3.15 9.53
N SER A 81 25.64 -2.15 8.67
CA SER A 81 26.55 -1.05 8.97
C SER A 81 26.13 -0.29 10.23
N ALA A 82 24.87 0.17 10.32
CA ALA A 82 24.41 0.96 11.47
C ALA A 82 24.48 0.20 12.81
N LEU A 83 24.19 -1.12 12.81
CA LEU A 83 24.36 -1.94 14.00
C LEU A 83 25.84 -2.19 14.35
N GLU A 84 26.69 -2.37 13.34
CA GLU A 84 28.13 -2.51 13.54
C GLU A 84 28.72 -1.25 14.17
N ASP A 85 28.33 -0.06 13.67
CA ASP A 85 28.75 1.23 14.23
C ASP A 85 28.40 1.32 15.72
N ALA A 86 27.15 1.03 16.08
CA ALA A 86 26.71 1.04 17.47
C ALA A 86 27.46 0.03 18.35
N ARG A 87 27.78 -1.15 17.80
CA ARG A 87 28.53 -2.21 18.51
C ARG A 87 29.97 -1.78 18.78
N VAL A 88 30.68 -1.29 17.77
CA VAL A 88 32.09 -0.91 17.91
C VAL A 88 32.25 0.36 18.76
N GLU A 89 31.33 1.32 18.65
CA GLU A 89 31.30 2.51 19.51
C GLU A 89 31.13 2.11 20.98
N ARG A 90 30.27 1.12 21.27
CA ARG A 90 30.06 0.62 22.63
C ARG A 90 31.25 -0.18 23.17
N LEU A 91 31.94 -0.95 22.32
CA LEU A 91 33.21 -1.60 22.66
C LEU A 91 34.29 -0.57 22.98
N LEU A 92 34.42 0.48 22.16
CA LEU A 92 35.41 1.51 22.39
C LEU A 92 35.11 2.31 23.67
N CYS A 93 33.84 2.62 23.93
CA CYS A 93 33.43 3.28 25.18
C CYS A 93 33.62 2.40 26.42
N ARG A 94 33.65 1.07 26.28
CA ARG A 94 34.01 0.17 27.39
C ARG A 94 35.46 0.35 27.80
N ASP A 95 36.36 0.47 26.83
CA ASP A 95 37.80 0.70 27.08
C ASP A 95 38.08 2.16 27.48
N PHE A 96 37.34 3.11 26.90
CA PHE A 96 37.50 4.54 27.11
C PHE A 96 36.15 5.24 27.39
N PRO A 97 35.63 5.16 28.64
CA PRO A 97 34.30 5.68 28.99
C PRO A 97 34.09 7.17 28.69
N GLY A 98 35.18 7.97 28.70
CA GLY A 98 35.14 9.40 28.40
C GLY A 98 34.75 9.75 26.95
N LEU A 99 34.84 8.78 26.02
CA LEU A 99 34.47 8.99 24.61
C LEU A 99 32.95 9.07 24.40
N HIS A 100 32.16 8.48 25.31
CA HIS A 100 30.71 8.49 25.20
C HIS A 100 30.16 9.93 25.08
N GLY A 101 30.72 10.86 25.86
CA GLY A 101 30.33 12.27 25.83
C GLY A 101 30.62 12.98 24.50
N TRP A 102 31.52 12.45 23.67
CA TRP A 102 31.81 13.02 22.35
C TRP A 102 30.71 12.65 21.35
N PHE A 103 30.23 11.40 21.38
CA PHE A 103 29.12 10.94 20.54
C PHE A 103 27.80 11.58 20.93
N THR A 104 27.49 11.65 22.23
CA THR A 104 26.23 12.27 22.69
C THR A 104 26.17 13.76 22.39
N ALA A 105 27.31 14.47 22.41
CA ALA A 105 27.38 15.88 22.08
C ALA A 105 27.21 16.17 20.57
N GLY A 106 27.53 15.20 19.71
CA GLY A 106 27.38 15.31 18.25
C GLY A 106 26.01 14.88 17.73
N LEU A 107 25.11 14.44 18.62
CA LEU A 107 23.84 13.82 18.22
C LEU A 107 22.88 14.85 17.60
N PRO A 108 22.36 14.62 16.37
CA PRO A 108 21.43 15.54 15.74
C PRO A 108 20.11 15.63 16.51
N PRO A 109 19.27 16.67 16.31
CA PRO A 109 17.95 16.77 16.93
C PRO A 109 17.09 15.51 16.68
N ALA A 110 16.14 15.26 17.57
CA ALA A 110 15.24 14.11 17.45
C ALA A 110 14.47 14.19 16.12
N PRO A 111 14.47 13.13 15.29
CA PRO A 111 13.60 13.05 14.12
C PRO A 111 12.13 13.14 14.53
N ASP A 112 11.28 13.56 13.61
CA ASP A 112 9.83 13.54 13.81
C ASP A 112 9.38 12.10 14.13
N PRO A 113 8.69 11.85 15.26
CA PRO A 113 8.17 10.52 15.62
C PRO A 113 7.23 9.92 14.57
N LEU A 114 6.62 10.75 13.71
CA LEU A 114 5.75 10.31 12.62
C LEU A 114 6.50 10.02 11.31
N ASP A 115 7.80 10.35 11.22
CA ASP A 115 8.61 10.05 10.04
C ASP A 115 9.03 8.58 10.03
N LEU A 116 8.42 7.81 9.13
CA LEU A 116 8.64 6.38 8.95
C LEU A 116 9.61 6.06 7.80
N ARG A 117 10.29 7.08 7.25
CA ARG A 117 11.32 6.84 6.23
C ARG A 117 12.50 6.09 6.85
N PHE A 118 13.19 5.32 6.01
CA PHE A 118 14.34 4.51 6.42
C PHE A 118 15.36 5.31 7.24
N ALA A 119 15.78 6.49 6.75
CA ALA A 119 16.76 7.33 7.43
C ALA A 119 16.29 7.80 8.82
N ALA A 120 15.00 8.11 8.97
CA ALA A 120 14.43 8.53 10.26
C ALA A 120 14.38 7.37 11.26
N LEU A 121 14.02 6.16 10.81
CA LEU A 121 14.02 4.95 11.64
C LEU A 121 15.43 4.59 12.10
N VAL A 122 16.43 4.64 11.21
CA VAL A 122 17.83 4.41 11.57
C VAL A 122 18.32 5.49 12.54
N ALA A 123 18.02 6.76 12.31
CA ALA A 123 18.41 7.85 13.22
C ALA A 123 17.83 7.69 14.64
N ARG A 124 16.57 7.24 14.72
CA ARG A 124 15.90 6.94 16.00
C ARG A 124 16.54 5.72 16.68
N MET A 125 16.84 4.67 15.91
CA MET A 125 17.56 3.49 16.40
C MET A 125 18.95 3.87 16.94
N ASP A 126 19.74 4.61 16.19
CA ASP A 126 21.08 5.06 16.60
C ASP A 126 21.02 5.84 17.91
N ARG A 127 20.10 6.81 18.00
CA ARG A 127 19.85 7.58 19.22
C ARG A 127 19.48 6.67 20.38
N LEU A 128 18.59 5.70 20.14
CA LEU A 128 18.11 4.77 21.16
C LEU A 128 19.25 3.85 21.64
N LEU A 129 20.08 3.34 20.73
CA LEU A 129 21.21 2.48 21.10
C LEU A 129 22.33 3.25 21.83
N LEU A 130 22.51 4.54 21.54
CA LEU A 130 23.51 5.38 22.20
C LEU A 130 23.04 5.83 23.60
N LEU A 131 21.82 6.35 23.73
CA LEU A 131 21.31 6.93 24.98
C LEU A 131 20.55 5.87 25.79
N ALA A 132 21.09 5.47 26.95
CA ALA A 132 20.49 4.41 27.77
C ALA A 132 19.09 4.75 28.32
N ASP A 133 18.82 6.04 28.56
CA ASP A 133 17.58 6.59 29.10
C ASP A 133 16.57 7.03 28.02
N ALA A 134 16.97 7.04 26.75
CA ALA A 134 16.07 7.41 25.67
C ALA A 134 14.94 6.39 25.50
N GLN A 135 13.74 6.92 25.27
CA GLN A 135 12.54 6.15 24.95
C GLN A 135 12.06 6.51 23.55
N ASP A 136 11.41 5.55 22.91
CA ASP A 136 10.85 5.68 21.58
C ASP A 136 9.49 4.95 21.55
N ASP A 137 8.55 5.41 20.73
CA ASP A 137 7.21 4.81 20.60
C ASP A 137 7.08 3.85 19.40
N ASN A 138 8.09 3.78 18.54
CA ASN A 138 8.09 2.93 17.36
C ASN A 138 8.48 1.49 17.71
N HIS A 139 7.67 0.52 17.27
CA HIS A 139 7.88 -0.88 17.57
C HIS A 139 9.21 -1.42 17.02
N TRP A 140 9.57 -1.06 15.79
CA TRP A 140 10.80 -1.53 15.14
C TRP A 140 12.04 -0.97 15.85
N VAL A 141 12.03 0.31 16.21
CA VAL A 141 13.14 0.94 16.94
C VAL A 141 13.32 0.30 18.32
N ASN A 142 12.22 0.06 19.05
CA ASN A 142 12.27 -0.64 20.34
C ASN A 142 12.68 -2.11 20.22
N LYS A 143 12.28 -2.78 19.13
CA LYS A 143 12.72 -4.15 18.81
C LYS A 143 14.23 -4.17 18.56
N ALA A 144 14.77 -3.18 17.84
CA ALA A 144 16.20 -3.05 17.61
C ALA A 144 16.98 -2.91 18.93
N ARG A 145 16.56 -2.01 19.84
CA ARG A 145 17.17 -1.92 21.19
C ARG A 145 17.11 -3.25 21.92
N ARG A 146 15.93 -3.86 21.99
CA ARG A 146 15.75 -5.13 22.73
C ARG A 146 16.64 -6.24 22.19
N LEU A 147 16.65 -6.45 20.87
CA LEU A 147 17.49 -7.46 20.23
C LEU A 147 18.98 -7.18 20.44
N PHE A 148 19.38 -5.91 20.40
CA PHE A 148 20.75 -5.49 20.67
C PHE A 148 21.15 -5.81 22.12
N ASP A 149 20.35 -5.38 23.11
CA ASP A 149 20.62 -5.60 24.54
C ASP A 149 20.59 -7.09 24.92
N GLU A 150 19.63 -7.86 24.39
CA GLU A 150 19.56 -9.32 24.56
C GLU A 150 20.77 -10.02 23.93
N THR A 151 21.24 -9.54 22.79
CA THR A 151 22.44 -10.08 22.13
C THR A 151 23.70 -9.77 22.93
N VAL A 152 23.84 -8.55 23.45
CA VAL A 152 24.93 -8.19 24.37
C VAL A 152 24.94 -9.09 25.60
N ALA A 153 23.77 -9.33 26.21
CA ALA A 153 23.66 -10.17 27.40
C ALA A 153 23.98 -11.65 27.13
N ARG A 154 23.62 -12.15 25.94
CA ARG A 154 23.76 -13.57 25.57
C ARG A 154 25.12 -13.92 24.97
N ALA A 155 25.64 -13.10 24.07
CA ALA A 155 26.81 -13.39 23.24
C ALA A 155 28.00 -12.45 23.50
N GLY A 156 27.80 -11.36 24.25
CA GLY A 156 28.80 -10.30 24.40
C GLY A 156 28.81 -9.35 23.22
N LEU A 157 29.66 -8.32 23.28
CA LEU A 157 29.81 -7.34 22.20
C LEU A 157 30.81 -7.80 21.12
N GLU A 158 31.64 -8.79 21.44
CA GLU A 158 32.72 -9.33 20.61
C GLU A 158 32.20 -10.21 19.45
N ASP A 159 31.03 -10.84 19.61
CA ASP A 159 30.45 -11.74 18.63
C ASP A 159 29.74 -10.98 17.50
N TYR A 160 30.50 -10.62 16.46
CA TYR A 160 29.97 -9.96 15.27
C TYR A 160 28.83 -10.74 14.61
N ASP A 161 28.92 -12.07 14.52
CA ASP A 161 27.95 -12.88 13.78
C ASP A 161 26.58 -12.86 14.46
N ALA A 162 26.55 -12.77 15.79
CA ALA A 162 25.32 -12.55 16.54
C ALA A 162 24.65 -11.20 16.19
N PHE A 163 25.42 -10.12 16.06
CA PHE A 163 24.90 -8.81 15.63
C PHE A 163 24.46 -8.81 14.16
N ARG A 164 25.18 -9.53 13.29
CA ARG A 164 24.79 -9.73 11.89
C ARG A 164 23.46 -10.48 11.75
N ALA A 165 23.21 -11.46 12.61
CA ALA A 165 21.96 -12.20 12.64
C ALA A 165 20.77 -11.28 12.98
N ILE A 166 20.89 -10.44 14.02
CA ILE A 166 19.82 -9.50 14.37
C ILE A 166 19.66 -8.38 13.33
N ALA A 167 20.74 -7.92 12.69
CA ALA A 167 20.66 -6.96 11.58
C ALA A 167 19.87 -7.53 10.39
N SER A 168 20.02 -8.83 10.11
CA SER A 168 19.24 -9.52 9.08
C SER A 168 17.76 -9.59 9.43
N ILE A 169 17.43 -9.82 10.71
CA ILE A 169 16.05 -9.78 11.21
C ILE A 169 15.47 -8.38 11.04
N LEU A 170 16.20 -7.34 11.47
CA LEU A 170 15.74 -5.96 11.40
C LEU A 170 15.57 -5.47 9.96
N ALA A 171 16.48 -5.83 9.05
CA ALA A 171 16.35 -5.52 7.63
C ALA A 171 15.18 -6.26 6.98
N ASN A 172 14.95 -7.52 7.36
CA ASN A 172 13.77 -8.25 6.92
C ASN A 172 12.48 -7.60 7.45
N ASP A 173 12.46 -7.16 8.71
CA ASP A 173 11.32 -6.44 9.28
C ASP A 173 11.02 -5.17 8.49
N LEU A 174 12.03 -4.37 8.13
CA LEU A 174 11.84 -3.18 7.29
C LEU A 174 11.31 -3.52 5.90
N GLY A 175 11.76 -4.63 5.31
CA GLY A 175 11.21 -5.17 4.08
C GLY A 175 9.74 -5.58 4.22
N GLN A 176 9.37 -6.24 5.32
CA GLN A 176 7.99 -6.62 5.65
C GLN A 176 7.10 -5.42 5.94
N MET A 177 7.66 -4.38 6.56
CA MET A 177 7.04 -3.07 6.75
C MET A 177 6.95 -2.26 5.45
N ARG A 178 7.53 -2.76 4.35
CA ARG A 178 7.63 -2.11 3.03
C ARG A 178 8.21 -0.69 3.10
N VAL A 179 9.19 -0.47 3.99
CA VAL A 179 9.89 0.82 4.09
C VAL A 179 10.67 1.04 2.80
N ARG A 180 10.34 2.13 2.08
CA ARG A 180 11.07 2.49 0.86
C ARG A 180 12.52 2.85 1.21
N PHE A 181 13.45 2.24 0.49
CA PHE A 181 14.88 2.49 0.62
C PHE A 181 15.44 2.86 -0.74
N GLU A 182 15.92 4.09 -0.86
CA GLU A 182 16.57 4.62 -2.05
C GLU A 182 18.06 4.79 -1.74
N PRO A 183 18.92 3.89 -2.22
CA PRO A 183 20.35 3.89 -1.89
C PRO A 183 21.06 5.21 -2.25
N GLN A 184 20.61 5.89 -3.32
CA GLN A 184 21.15 7.17 -3.76
C GLN A 184 20.80 8.35 -2.85
N GLU A 185 19.73 8.24 -2.04
CA GLU A 185 19.26 9.31 -1.17
C GLU A 185 19.63 9.07 0.30
N TYR A 186 20.18 7.89 0.61
CA TYR A 186 20.48 7.50 1.97
C TYR A 186 21.85 8.01 2.41
N ALA A 187 21.86 8.88 3.43
CA ALA A 187 23.06 9.25 4.16
C ALA A 187 22.98 8.74 5.61
N VAL A 188 24.10 8.25 6.14
CA VAL A 188 24.19 7.79 7.53
C VAL A 188 23.78 8.92 8.50
N PRO A 189 22.78 8.74 9.37
CA PRO A 189 22.21 9.86 10.12
C PRO A 189 23.16 10.55 11.11
N ALA A 190 24.05 9.78 11.75
CA ALA A 190 25.02 10.32 12.69
C ALA A 190 26.17 11.04 11.94
N PRO A 191 26.47 12.32 12.25
CA PRO A 191 27.43 13.11 11.49
C PRO A 191 28.89 12.70 11.72
N TRP A 192 29.20 12.05 12.85
CA TRP A 192 30.57 11.58 13.14
C TRP A 192 30.88 10.22 12.51
N ARG A 193 29.88 9.50 11.99
CA ARG A 193 30.06 8.18 11.39
C ARG A 193 30.52 8.29 9.95
N ASP A 194 31.35 7.35 9.53
CA ASP A 194 31.91 7.32 8.18
C ASP A 194 30.89 6.81 7.14
N ASP A 195 31.36 6.61 5.91
CA ASP A 195 30.59 6.08 4.78
C ASP A 195 30.49 4.54 4.77
N ASN A 196 31.02 3.87 5.80
CA ASN A 196 31.12 2.42 5.93
C ASN A 196 31.94 1.72 4.84
N SER A 197 32.73 2.46 4.04
CA SER A 197 33.56 1.88 2.98
C SER A 197 34.62 0.91 3.51
N TYR A 198 35.06 1.10 4.75
CA TYR A 198 35.99 0.19 5.42
C TYR A 198 35.43 -1.23 5.62
N LEU A 199 34.11 -1.35 5.84
CA LEU A 199 33.46 -2.61 6.21
C LEU A 199 33.27 -3.56 5.03
N TRP A 200 33.14 -3.04 3.81
CA TRP A 200 32.55 -3.78 2.69
C TRP A 200 33.49 -3.89 1.49
N ASP A 201 33.60 -5.11 0.96
CA ASP A 201 34.17 -5.42 -0.34
C ASP A 201 33.06 -5.79 -1.32
N PHE A 202 32.99 -5.05 -2.43
CA PHE A 202 31.99 -5.24 -3.48
C PHE A 202 32.54 -6.01 -4.69
N GLY A 203 33.86 -6.28 -4.73
CA GLY A 203 34.54 -7.00 -5.81
C GLY A 203 34.61 -6.25 -7.15
N GLU A 204 35.42 -6.77 -8.08
CA GLU A 204 35.44 -6.35 -9.50
C GLU A 204 34.31 -7.09 -10.26
N ALA A 205 33.09 -6.56 -10.26
CA ALA A 205 32.05 -7.02 -11.17
C ALA A 205 32.11 -6.22 -12.49
N GLU A 206 31.90 -6.87 -13.64
CA GLU A 206 31.76 -6.23 -14.98
C GLU A 206 30.60 -5.22 -15.04
N THR A 207 29.81 -5.10 -13.98
CA THR A 207 28.93 -3.96 -13.67
C THR A 207 28.51 -4.10 -12.20
N PRO A 208 29.02 -3.27 -11.28
CA PRO A 208 28.45 -3.20 -9.94
C PRO A 208 27.00 -2.71 -10.04
N PRO A 209 26.07 -3.19 -9.20
CA PRO A 209 24.76 -2.54 -9.13
C PRO A 209 25.01 -1.08 -8.68
N ASP A 210 24.68 -0.11 -9.54
CA ASP A 210 24.88 1.33 -9.30
C ASP A 210 24.41 1.76 -7.89
N ASP A 211 23.36 1.11 -7.37
CA ASP A 211 22.79 1.25 -6.04
C ASP A 211 23.75 0.97 -4.87
N ALA A 212 24.66 0.00 -5.01
CA ALA A 212 25.62 -0.37 -3.97
C ALA A 212 26.81 0.61 -3.92
N ILE A 213 27.21 1.13 -5.08
CA ILE A 213 28.20 2.21 -5.19
C ILE A 213 27.61 3.52 -4.65
N ALA A 214 26.33 3.78 -4.91
CA ALA A 214 25.65 5.00 -4.45
C ALA A 214 25.65 5.17 -2.92
N LEU A 215 25.65 4.06 -2.16
CA LEU A 215 25.78 4.08 -0.70
C LEU A 215 27.17 4.54 -0.22
N GLN A 216 28.22 4.37 -1.04
CA GLN A 216 29.56 4.88 -0.73
C GLN A 216 29.71 6.36 -1.10
N GLN A 217 28.98 6.86 -2.10
CA GLN A 217 29.22 8.18 -2.69
C GLN A 217 28.43 9.32 -2.02
N THR A 218 27.43 9.02 -1.17
CA THR A 218 26.44 10.02 -0.71
C THR A 218 26.72 10.53 0.70
N GLY A 219 27.72 11.41 0.81
CA GLY A 219 28.04 12.17 2.02
C GLY A 219 27.32 13.52 2.16
N VAL A 220 26.51 13.94 1.19
CA VAL A 220 25.93 15.30 1.15
C VAL A 220 24.41 15.24 1.08
N ARG A 221 23.73 15.79 2.10
CA ARG A 221 22.30 16.12 2.02
C ARG A 221 22.15 17.29 1.03
N PRO A 222 21.47 17.13 -0.13
CA PRO A 222 21.23 18.27 -1.01
C PRO A 222 20.38 19.31 -0.27
N PRO A 223 20.67 20.61 -0.43
CA PRO A 223 19.85 21.67 0.17
C PRO A 223 18.42 21.60 -0.38
N PRO A 224 17.40 21.99 0.41
CA PRO A 224 16.02 22.02 -0.09
C PRO A 224 15.94 22.98 -1.27
N PRO A 225 15.39 22.57 -2.43
CA PRO A 225 15.39 23.44 -3.60
C PRO A 225 14.49 24.65 -3.35
N SER A 226 15.10 25.83 -3.43
CA SER A 226 14.40 27.10 -3.58
C SER A 226 13.60 27.08 -4.88
N LYS A 227 12.34 27.50 -4.79
CA LYS A 227 11.40 27.61 -5.91
C LYS A 227 12.00 28.40 -7.09
N ALA A 228 11.77 27.85 -8.29
CA ALA A 228 11.83 28.44 -9.66
C ALA A 228 13.06 28.09 -10.51
N PRO A 229 12.92 28.12 -11.86
CA PRO A 229 11.98 27.37 -12.69
C PRO A 229 12.72 26.32 -13.55
N ASN A 230 11.99 25.28 -13.90
CA ASN A 230 12.45 24.04 -14.53
C ASN A 230 12.84 24.23 -16.00
N GLU A 231 14.10 23.98 -16.37
CA GLU A 231 14.49 23.65 -17.75
C GLU A 231 15.57 22.57 -17.75
N GLY A 232 15.21 21.40 -18.30
CA GLY A 232 16.14 20.51 -18.99
C GLY A 232 16.81 19.39 -18.19
N ASN A 233 16.04 18.38 -17.78
CA ASN A 233 16.43 16.98 -18.07
C ASN A 233 15.19 16.09 -18.09
N GLU A 234 15.06 15.28 -19.13
CA GLU A 234 13.88 14.49 -19.45
C GLU A 234 13.54 13.52 -18.32
N ALA A 235 12.45 13.86 -17.63
CA ALA A 235 11.65 12.92 -16.88
C ALA A 235 11.13 11.82 -17.83
N PRO A 236 10.88 10.59 -17.35
CA PRO A 236 9.86 9.75 -18.00
C PRO A 236 8.60 10.61 -18.10
N PRO A 237 7.88 10.60 -19.23
CA PRO A 237 6.94 11.65 -19.58
C PRO A 237 6.05 11.94 -18.38
N GLU A 238 5.90 13.22 -18.02
CA GLU A 238 4.93 13.69 -17.03
C GLU A 238 3.58 13.06 -17.38
N GLY A 239 3.32 11.89 -16.81
CA GLY A 239 2.00 11.31 -16.75
C GLY A 239 1.24 12.32 -15.94
N ILE A 240 0.25 12.94 -16.58
CA ILE A 240 -0.69 13.88 -15.99
C ILE A 240 -0.94 13.47 -14.53
N ALA A 241 -0.83 14.39 -13.58
CA ALA A 241 -1.03 14.04 -12.18
C ALA A 241 -2.49 13.57 -11.98
N ASP A 242 -2.71 12.52 -11.20
CA ASP A 242 -4.06 12.09 -10.80
C ASP A 242 -4.80 13.30 -10.21
N MET A 243 -5.99 13.60 -10.73
CA MET A 243 -6.75 14.77 -10.31
C MET A 243 -7.51 14.45 -9.02
N GLU A 244 -7.17 15.14 -7.93
CA GLU A 244 -7.87 15.02 -6.65
C GLU A 244 -9.26 15.67 -6.75
N LEU A 245 -10.31 14.90 -6.47
CA LEU A 245 -11.70 15.35 -6.46
C LEU A 245 -12.14 15.82 -5.07
N GLY A 246 -11.60 15.23 -4.00
CA GLY A 246 -11.91 15.60 -2.63
C GLY A 246 -11.30 14.68 -1.58
N ARG A 247 -11.34 15.12 -0.32
CA ARG A 247 -10.90 14.36 0.86
C ARG A 247 -12.04 14.20 1.84
N TYR A 248 -12.16 13.00 2.38
CA TYR A 248 -13.23 12.62 3.31
C TYR A 248 -12.64 11.85 4.48
N THR A 249 -13.11 12.11 5.69
CA THR A 249 -12.71 11.35 6.88
C THR A 249 -13.76 10.28 7.21
N TYR A 250 -13.29 9.10 7.59
CA TYR A 250 -14.12 7.97 7.99
C TYR A 250 -13.65 7.40 9.33
N PRO A 251 -14.57 6.86 10.13
CA PRO A 251 -14.21 6.15 11.34
C PRO A 251 -13.59 4.79 11.01
N GLU A 252 -12.78 4.28 11.94
CA GLU A 252 -12.23 2.92 11.92
C GLU A 252 -12.57 2.20 13.22
N TRP A 253 -12.96 0.93 13.13
CA TRP A 253 -13.25 0.10 14.27
C TRP A 253 -11.97 -0.38 14.94
N ASP A 254 -11.79 0.03 16.20
CA ASP A 254 -10.74 -0.50 17.04
C ASP A 254 -11.23 -1.80 17.69
N ARG A 255 -10.70 -2.93 17.19
CA ARG A 255 -11.02 -4.26 17.73
C ARG A 255 -10.61 -4.43 19.20
N THR A 256 -9.55 -3.78 19.65
CA THR A 256 -9.02 -3.94 21.02
C THR A 256 -9.86 -3.17 22.02
N GLN A 257 -10.35 -1.99 21.60
CA GLN A 257 -11.18 -1.13 22.44
C GLN A 257 -12.68 -1.32 22.20
N GLU A 258 -13.06 -2.18 21.26
CA GLU A 258 -14.45 -2.45 20.83
C GLU A 258 -15.25 -1.17 20.57
N ARG A 259 -14.63 -0.19 19.88
CA ARG A 259 -15.25 1.11 19.59
C ARG A 259 -14.81 1.69 18.25
N LEU A 260 -15.66 2.51 17.65
CA LEU A 260 -15.30 3.32 16.48
C LEU A 260 -14.42 4.50 16.91
N ARG A 261 -13.28 4.66 16.25
CA ARG A 261 -12.45 5.86 16.32
C ARG A 261 -12.94 6.84 15.26
N PRO A 262 -13.47 8.01 15.63
CA PRO A 262 -13.92 9.01 14.66
C PRO A 262 -12.73 9.61 13.90
N ASP A 263 -12.97 10.05 12.66
CA ASP A 263 -12.02 10.79 11.82
C ASP A 263 -10.62 10.15 11.70
N TRP A 264 -10.57 8.82 11.64
CA TRP A 264 -9.32 8.07 11.74
C TRP A 264 -8.68 7.81 10.38
N CYS A 265 -9.50 7.50 9.37
CA CYS A 265 -9.05 7.23 8.00
C CYS A 265 -9.41 8.41 7.10
N THR A 266 -8.48 8.82 6.24
CA THR A 266 -8.72 9.85 5.22
C THR A 266 -8.78 9.18 3.86
N VAL A 267 -9.94 9.25 3.22
CA VAL A 267 -10.19 8.79 1.85
C VAL A 267 -10.01 9.96 0.90
N ILE A 268 -9.18 9.77 -0.12
CA ILE A 268 -8.86 10.76 -1.16
C ILE A 268 -9.46 10.28 -2.48
N GLU A 269 -10.52 10.93 -2.93
CA GLU A 269 -11.10 10.66 -4.25
C GLU A 269 -10.18 11.20 -5.35
N LYS A 270 -9.83 10.34 -6.32
CA LYS A 270 -8.98 10.68 -7.45
C LYS A 270 -9.59 10.22 -8.76
N LEU A 271 -9.38 11.00 -9.81
CA LEU A 271 -9.50 10.55 -11.19
C LEU A 271 -8.10 10.18 -11.68
N PRO A 272 -7.89 8.93 -12.11
CA PRO A 272 -6.58 8.53 -12.60
C PRO A 272 -6.30 9.31 -13.88
N ALA A 273 -5.04 9.66 -14.08
CA ALA A 273 -4.63 10.33 -15.29
C ALA A 273 -4.66 9.39 -16.50
N TRP A 274 -5.72 9.50 -17.29
CA TRP A 274 -5.95 8.67 -18.48
C TRP A 274 -5.93 9.46 -19.78
N GLN A 275 -6.09 10.79 -19.72
CA GLN A 275 -5.89 11.66 -20.87
C GLN A 275 -4.38 11.70 -21.19
N GLY A 276 -3.98 11.73 -22.46
CA GLY A 276 -2.55 11.70 -22.84
C GLY A 276 -1.91 10.31 -22.96
N LEU A 277 -2.56 9.24 -22.46
CA LEU A 277 -2.25 7.85 -22.84
C LEU A 277 -2.80 7.56 -24.25
N GLY A 278 -2.37 8.36 -25.23
CA GLY A 278 -2.57 8.06 -26.64
C GLY A 278 -1.69 6.89 -27.02
N ALA A 279 -2.29 5.77 -27.40
CA ALA A 279 -1.75 4.76 -28.34
C ALA A 279 -0.34 4.15 -28.07
N ALA A 280 0.32 4.41 -26.95
CA ALA A 280 1.63 3.86 -26.62
C ALA A 280 1.49 2.73 -25.59
N GLY A 281 1.16 1.54 -26.05
CA GLY A 281 1.11 0.34 -25.22
C GLY A 281 -0.04 -0.63 -25.47
N THR A 282 -0.49 -0.79 -26.72
CA THR A 282 -1.25 -1.99 -27.14
C THR A 282 -0.32 -3.21 -27.30
N SER A 283 0.51 -3.49 -26.30
CA SER A 283 1.48 -4.58 -26.30
C SER A 283 1.68 -5.03 -24.84
N GLY A 284 1.07 -6.10 -24.34
CA GLY A 284 0.31 -7.13 -25.03
C GLY A 284 -0.52 -7.99 -24.07
N ALA A 285 -1.17 -8.99 -24.68
CA ALA A 285 -1.95 -10.07 -24.07
C ALA A 285 -3.36 -9.74 -23.55
N ALA A 286 -4.26 -9.33 -24.44
CA ALA A 286 -5.61 -9.92 -24.52
C ALA A 286 -6.29 -9.43 -25.81
N GLY A 287 -6.76 -10.36 -26.63
CA GLY A 287 -7.26 -10.07 -27.98
C GLY A 287 -8.33 -8.99 -28.02
N GLY A 288 -8.35 -8.27 -29.15
CA GLY A 288 -9.51 -7.53 -29.66
C GLY A 288 -10.70 -8.46 -29.99
N GLY A 289 -10.93 -9.49 -29.16
CA GLY A 289 -12.15 -10.26 -29.17
C GLY A 289 -13.29 -9.33 -28.78
N ARG A 290 -14.36 -9.35 -29.56
CA ARG A 290 -15.65 -8.78 -29.15
C ARG A 290 -15.92 -9.24 -27.71
N ILE A 291 -15.96 -8.30 -26.77
CA ILE A 291 -16.59 -8.53 -25.47
C ILE A 291 -18.01 -8.97 -25.79
N VAL A 292 -18.28 -10.28 -25.69
CA VAL A 292 -19.61 -10.82 -25.89
C VAL A 292 -20.39 -10.53 -24.61
N PRO A 293 -21.43 -9.68 -24.65
CA PRO A 293 -22.20 -9.37 -23.46
C PRO A 293 -22.81 -10.65 -22.87
N LEU A 294 -22.68 -10.80 -21.55
CA LEU A 294 -23.33 -11.87 -20.80
C LEU A 294 -24.82 -11.55 -20.68
N ALA A 295 -25.66 -12.57 -20.85
CA ALA A 295 -27.08 -12.46 -20.54
C ALA A 295 -27.26 -12.40 -19.02
N LEU A 296 -27.42 -11.20 -18.47
CA LEU A 296 -27.67 -11.00 -17.04
C LEU A 296 -29.14 -11.31 -16.72
N PRO A 297 -29.43 -12.30 -15.84
CA PRO A 297 -30.78 -12.52 -15.37
C PRO A 297 -31.26 -11.28 -14.58
N ARG A 298 -32.50 -10.85 -14.83
CA ARG A 298 -33.08 -9.65 -14.22
C ARG A 298 -34.00 -10.01 -13.07
N ALA A 299 -33.81 -9.36 -11.92
CA ALA A 299 -34.75 -9.42 -10.82
C ALA A 299 -36.09 -8.78 -11.25
N ARG A 300 -37.18 -9.55 -11.12
CA ARG A 300 -38.54 -9.07 -11.40
C ARG A 300 -39.30 -8.94 -10.09
N HIS A 301 -39.98 -7.82 -9.91
CA HIS A 301 -40.86 -7.58 -8.77
C HIS A 301 -42.31 -7.40 -9.24
N LEU A 302 -43.25 -7.63 -8.33
CA LEU A 302 -44.66 -7.31 -8.55
C LEU A 302 -44.82 -5.79 -8.63
N ASP A 303 -45.03 -5.29 -9.84
CA ASP A 303 -45.29 -3.88 -10.09
C ASP A 303 -46.81 -3.66 -10.05
N ARG A 304 -47.27 -2.90 -9.05
CA ARG A 304 -48.69 -2.58 -8.89
C ARG A 304 -49.17 -1.57 -9.93
N THR A 305 -48.25 -0.81 -10.54
CA THR A 305 -48.59 0.18 -11.57
C THR A 305 -48.81 -0.49 -12.93
N HIS A 306 -48.02 -1.51 -13.24
CA HIS A 306 -48.18 -2.30 -14.46
C HIS A 306 -49.11 -3.49 -14.20
N ARG A 307 -50.41 -3.35 -14.46
CA ARG A 307 -51.38 -4.45 -14.29
C ARG A 307 -51.49 -5.33 -15.53
N LEU A 308 -51.37 -6.64 -15.34
CA LEU A 308 -51.73 -7.64 -16.34
C LEU A 308 -53.25 -7.72 -16.42
N ARG A 309 -53.77 -7.35 -17.58
CA ARG A 309 -55.19 -7.33 -17.93
C ARG A 309 -55.67 -8.69 -18.40
N ARG A 310 -56.99 -8.89 -18.43
CA ARG A 310 -57.63 -10.13 -18.91
C ARG A 310 -57.06 -11.39 -18.26
N GLN A 311 -57.13 -11.45 -16.94
CA GLN A 311 -56.76 -12.61 -16.14
C GLN A 311 -58.01 -13.35 -15.64
N TRP A 312 -57.89 -14.65 -15.41
CA TRP A 312 -58.99 -15.50 -14.89
C TRP A 312 -59.37 -15.17 -13.45
N GLU A 313 -58.44 -14.64 -12.69
CA GLU A 313 -58.56 -14.29 -11.29
C GLU A 313 -57.66 -13.09 -11.02
N GLY A 314 -57.96 -12.28 -10.00
CA GLY A 314 -57.18 -11.09 -9.68
C GLY A 314 -57.75 -10.29 -8.52
N ASP A 315 -57.00 -9.30 -8.06
CA ASP A 315 -57.35 -8.42 -6.95
C ASP A 315 -58.22 -7.24 -7.38
N ASP A 316 -58.37 -7.01 -8.69
CA ASP A 316 -59.16 -5.93 -9.28
C ASP A 316 -59.83 -6.38 -10.58
N ILE A 317 -60.86 -5.65 -11.04
CA ILE A 317 -61.64 -5.97 -12.25
C ILE A 317 -61.17 -5.11 -13.43
N ASP A 318 -60.85 -5.73 -14.56
CA ASP A 318 -60.59 -5.01 -15.82
C ASP A 318 -61.92 -4.51 -16.40
N LEU A 319 -62.22 -3.23 -16.17
CA LEU A 319 -63.45 -2.60 -16.65
C LEU A 319 -63.61 -2.70 -18.17
N ASN A 320 -62.53 -2.67 -18.95
CA ASN A 320 -62.63 -2.78 -20.41
C ASN A 320 -63.03 -4.20 -20.81
N ALA A 321 -62.42 -5.21 -20.20
CA ALA A 321 -62.80 -6.61 -20.43
C ALA A 321 -64.26 -6.87 -19.99
N ALA A 322 -64.69 -6.28 -18.87
CA ALA A 322 -66.08 -6.38 -18.40
C ALA A 322 -67.07 -5.72 -19.37
N ILE A 323 -66.73 -4.55 -19.93
CA ILE A 323 -67.54 -3.88 -20.95
C ILE A 323 -67.65 -4.77 -22.20
N GLU A 324 -66.54 -5.31 -22.69
CA GLU A 324 -66.52 -6.20 -23.85
C GLU A 324 -67.39 -7.45 -23.63
N VAL A 325 -67.30 -8.08 -22.45
CA VAL A 325 -68.14 -9.25 -22.10
C VAL A 325 -69.63 -8.91 -22.10
N LEU A 326 -70.01 -7.72 -21.61
CA LEU A 326 -71.40 -7.27 -21.63
C LEU A 326 -71.89 -6.97 -23.05
N VAL A 327 -71.03 -6.44 -23.91
CA VAL A 327 -71.30 -6.23 -25.34
C VAL A 327 -71.49 -7.58 -26.05
N ASP A 328 -70.56 -8.52 -25.88
CA ASP A 328 -70.63 -9.86 -26.46
C ASP A 328 -71.88 -10.62 -26.04
N ARG A 329 -72.26 -10.53 -24.75
CA ARG A 329 -73.51 -11.12 -24.25
C ARG A 329 -74.74 -10.52 -24.91
N ARG A 330 -74.77 -9.21 -25.13
CA ARG A 330 -75.88 -8.54 -25.84
C ARG A 330 -75.95 -8.96 -27.31
N LEU A 331 -74.80 -9.22 -27.92
CA LEU A 331 -74.67 -9.70 -29.30
C LEU A 331 -74.85 -11.23 -29.46
N ARG A 332 -75.10 -11.95 -28.35
CA ARG A 332 -75.18 -13.43 -28.30
C ARG A 332 -73.92 -14.15 -28.81
N LEU A 333 -72.77 -13.51 -28.70
CA LEU A 333 -71.46 -14.11 -28.96
C LEU A 333 -70.96 -14.85 -27.71
N ARG A 334 -69.93 -15.70 -27.84
CA ARG A 334 -69.29 -16.34 -26.69
C ARG A 334 -68.32 -15.36 -26.03
N PRO A 335 -68.60 -14.86 -24.80
CA PRO A 335 -67.72 -13.92 -24.13
C PRO A 335 -66.47 -14.60 -23.56
N ASP A 336 -65.36 -13.86 -23.49
CA ASP A 336 -64.15 -14.27 -22.78
C ASP A 336 -64.36 -14.15 -21.25
N ALA A 337 -64.00 -15.17 -20.48
CA ALA A 337 -64.22 -15.19 -19.03
C ALA A 337 -63.11 -14.48 -18.23
N ARG A 338 -62.08 -13.97 -18.90
CA ARG A 338 -60.92 -13.30 -18.28
C ARG A 338 -61.21 -11.83 -17.94
N LEU A 339 -61.84 -11.60 -16.79
CA LEU A 339 -62.33 -10.28 -16.34
C LEU A 339 -61.42 -9.54 -15.37
N PHE A 340 -60.41 -10.20 -14.81
CA PHE A 340 -59.66 -9.65 -13.69
C PHE A 340 -58.32 -9.05 -14.13
N MET A 341 -57.78 -8.19 -13.27
CA MET A 341 -56.42 -7.68 -13.37
C MET A 341 -55.58 -8.24 -12.22
N ARG A 342 -54.31 -8.51 -12.49
CA ARG A 342 -53.30 -8.81 -11.47
C ARG A 342 -52.13 -7.84 -11.59
N PRO A 343 -51.40 -7.53 -10.50
CA PRO A 343 -50.15 -6.80 -10.60
C PRO A 343 -49.18 -7.58 -11.50
N GLY A 344 -48.59 -6.90 -12.46
CA GLY A 344 -47.64 -7.48 -13.39
C GLY A 344 -46.27 -7.67 -12.76
N LYS A 345 -45.39 -8.38 -13.45
CA LYS A 345 -43.99 -8.52 -13.05
C LYS A 345 -43.15 -7.55 -13.87
N GLY A 346 -42.71 -6.46 -13.24
CA GLY A 346 -41.83 -5.47 -13.83
C GLY A 346 -40.36 -5.70 -13.43
N PRO A 347 -39.39 -5.29 -14.27
CA PRO A 347 -37.99 -5.27 -13.85
C PRO A 347 -37.81 -4.16 -12.80
N ARG A 348 -37.11 -4.44 -11.70
CA ARG A 348 -36.85 -3.46 -10.64
C ARG A 348 -35.45 -2.89 -10.82
N PRO A 349 -35.27 -1.57 -10.99
CA PRO A 349 -33.93 -1.01 -11.12
C PRO A 349 -33.18 -1.19 -9.81
N SER A 350 -31.93 -1.62 -9.91
CA SER A 350 -31.00 -1.72 -8.80
C SER A 350 -29.75 -0.90 -9.07
N SER A 351 -29.10 -0.42 -8.01
CA SER A 351 -27.81 0.27 -8.09
C SER A 351 -26.72 -0.63 -7.52
N VAL A 352 -25.80 -1.05 -8.38
CA VAL A 352 -24.69 -1.95 -8.03
C VAL A 352 -23.38 -1.20 -8.22
N LEU A 353 -22.56 -1.16 -7.18
CA LEU A 353 -21.19 -0.63 -7.21
C LEU A 353 -20.22 -1.81 -7.20
N VAL A 354 -19.43 -1.95 -8.26
CA VAL A 354 -18.30 -2.88 -8.28
C VAL A 354 -17.09 -2.15 -7.73
N LEU A 355 -16.55 -2.64 -6.62
CA LEU A 355 -15.37 -2.08 -5.98
C LEU A 355 -14.19 -3.01 -6.28
N LEU A 356 -13.24 -2.52 -7.06
CA LEU A 356 -12.02 -3.24 -7.42
C LEU A 356 -10.92 -2.95 -6.40
N ASP A 357 -10.30 -4.01 -5.90
CA ASP A 357 -9.07 -3.89 -5.11
C ASP A 357 -7.90 -3.60 -6.06
N LEU A 358 -7.29 -2.42 -5.89
CA LEU A 358 -6.15 -1.97 -6.70
C LEU A 358 -4.86 -2.00 -5.87
N SER A 359 -4.77 -2.88 -4.89
CA SER A 359 -3.56 -3.07 -4.08
C SER A 359 -2.45 -3.80 -4.85
N GLU A 360 -1.24 -3.81 -4.29
CA GLU A 360 -0.06 -4.43 -4.93
C GLU A 360 -0.21 -5.95 -5.10
N SER A 361 -0.97 -6.65 -4.24
CA SER A 361 -1.21 -8.10 -4.40
C SER A 361 -1.89 -8.42 -5.73
N ALA A 362 -2.75 -7.53 -6.22
CA ALA A 362 -3.49 -7.74 -7.47
C ALA A 362 -2.58 -7.82 -8.71
N ASN A 363 -1.32 -7.36 -8.60
CA ASN A 363 -0.34 -7.46 -9.67
C ASN A 363 0.36 -8.83 -9.76
N ASP A 364 0.12 -9.77 -8.83
CA ASP A 364 0.80 -11.08 -8.86
C ASP A 364 0.48 -11.82 -10.17
N ALA A 365 1.54 -12.10 -10.94
CA ALA A 365 1.45 -12.87 -12.17
C ALA A 365 1.25 -14.34 -11.82
N GLY A 366 0.18 -14.95 -12.36
CA GLY A 366 -0.01 -16.39 -12.29
C GLY A 366 1.25 -17.12 -12.76
N HIS A 367 1.62 -18.23 -12.12
CA HIS A 367 2.83 -18.97 -12.44
C HIS A 367 2.75 -19.53 -13.88
N GLY A 368 3.38 -18.84 -14.84
CA GLY A 368 3.47 -19.27 -16.24
C GLY A 368 4.02 -18.20 -17.18
N ASP A 369 4.89 -18.60 -18.10
CA ASP A 369 5.47 -17.74 -19.15
C ASP A 369 4.34 -17.20 -20.05
N GLY A 370 4.04 -15.89 -19.95
CA GLY A 370 2.92 -15.23 -20.63
C GLY A 370 1.62 -15.05 -19.82
N ALA A 371 1.65 -15.21 -18.50
CA ALA A 371 0.47 -15.07 -17.64
C ALA A 371 -0.06 -13.62 -17.56
N VAL A 372 -1.35 -13.44 -17.90
CA VAL A 372 -2.12 -12.21 -17.65
C VAL A 372 -2.17 -11.97 -16.14
N SER A 373 -1.93 -10.72 -15.70
CA SER A 373 -2.01 -10.38 -14.27
C SER A 373 -3.43 -10.59 -13.75
N LEU A 374 -3.56 -10.97 -12.47
CA LEU A 374 -4.86 -11.18 -11.87
C LEU A 374 -5.71 -9.90 -11.91
N LEU A 375 -5.11 -8.74 -11.66
CA LEU A 375 -5.73 -7.44 -11.83
C LEU A 375 -6.30 -7.22 -13.24
N ASP A 376 -5.59 -7.64 -14.29
CA ASP A 376 -6.09 -7.51 -15.66
C ASP A 376 -7.32 -8.38 -15.91
N LEU A 377 -7.42 -9.54 -15.26
CA LEU A 377 -8.62 -10.38 -15.26
C LEU A 377 -9.78 -9.74 -14.51
N GLU A 378 -9.54 -9.11 -13.36
CA GLU A 378 -10.56 -8.39 -12.60
C GLU A 378 -11.12 -7.20 -13.40
N LYS A 379 -10.23 -6.41 -14.03
CA LYS A 379 -10.61 -5.33 -14.94
C LYS A 379 -11.43 -5.85 -16.11
N GLN A 380 -11.02 -6.96 -16.74
CA GLN A 380 -11.76 -7.58 -17.83
C GLN A 380 -13.16 -8.03 -17.38
N ALA A 381 -13.28 -8.63 -16.20
CA ALA A 381 -14.57 -9.04 -15.63
C ALA A 381 -15.48 -7.85 -15.34
N ALA A 382 -14.93 -6.75 -14.80
CA ALA A 382 -15.65 -5.51 -14.56
C ALA A 382 -16.14 -4.86 -15.86
N LEU A 383 -15.27 -4.79 -16.89
CA LEU A 383 -15.61 -4.30 -18.23
C LEU A 383 -16.69 -5.16 -18.90
N LEU A 384 -16.61 -6.49 -18.76
CA LEU A 384 -17.63 -7.42 -19.23
C LEU A 384 -18.99 -7.16 -18.56
N LEU A 385 -19.01 -6.95 -17.24
CA LEU A 385 -20.25 -6.61 -16.53
C LEU A 385 -20.82 -5.27 -17.00
N ALA A 386 -19.99 -4.23 -17.12
CA ALA A 386 -20.43 -2.92 -17.60
C ALA A 386 -21.00 -2.97 -19.03
N ALA A 387 -20.33 -3.69 -19.93
CA ALA A 387 -20.83 -3.90 -21.29
C ALA A 387 -22.15 -4.70 -21.31
N SER A 388 -22.29 -5.68 -20.42
CA SER A 388 -23.50 -6.49 -20.29
C SER A 388 -24.68 -5.70 -19.68
N ASN A 389 -24.38 -4.73 -18.83
CA ASN A 389 -25.35 -3.84 -18.21
C ASN A 389 -25.76 -2.65 -19.11
N ALA A 390 -25.08 -2.39 -20.23
CA ALA A 390 -25.33 -1.23 -21.09
C ALA A 390 -26.76 -1.12 -21.64
N ARG A 391 -27.53 -2.22 -21.67
CA ARG A 391 -28.95 -2.27 -22.08
C ARG A 391 -29.89 -2.62 -20.91
N GLY A 392 -29.37 -2.64 -19.69
CA GLY A 392 -30.09 -2.89 -18.45
C GLY A 392 -30.83 -1.66 -17.96
N ILE A 393 -31.78 -1.87 -17.06
CA ILE A 393 -32.35 -0.79 -16.24
C ILE A 393 -31.56 -0.57 -14.94
N ASP A 394 -30.61 -1.47 -14.64
CA ASP A 394 -29.78 -1.41 -13.46
C ASP A 394 -28.69 -0.35 -13.67
N ARG A 395 -28.39 0.41 -12.62
CA ARG A 395 -27.31 1.39 -12.61
C ARG A 395 -26.05 0.73 -12.07
N LEU A 396 -24.98 0.79 -12.84
CA LEU A 396 -23.69 0.21 -12.46
C LEU A 396 -22.67 1.33 -12.32
N ALA A 397 -21.88 1.28 -11.25
CA ALA A 397 -20.65 2.04 -11.09
C ALA A 397 -19.47 1.09 -10.90
N ILE A 398 -18.29 1.47 -11.36
CA ILE A 398 -17.03 0.76 -11.14
C ILE A 398 -16.07 1.72 -10.48
N HIS A 399 -15.75 1.45 -9.23
CA HIS A 399 -14.75 2.20 -8.48
C HIS A 399 -13.59 1.27 -8.13
N GLY A 400 -12.43 1.84 -7.80
CA GLY A 400 -11.28 1.10 -7.28
C GLY A 400 -10.72 1.77 -6.04
N PHE A 401 -9.99 1.02 -5.22
CA PHE A 401 -9.34 1.59 -4.05
C PHE A 401 -7.96 0.99 -3.82
N SER A 402 -7.10 1.76 -3.18
CA SER A 402 -5.84 1.32 -2.59
C SER A 402 -5.52 2.22 -1.42
N SER A 403 -4.73 1.76 -0.44
CA SER A 403 -4.39 2.56 0.73
C SER A 403 -2.90 2.69 0.94
N ASN A 404 -2.46 3.90 1.24
CA ASN A 404 -1.16 4.19 1.81
C ASN A 404 -1.36 4.65 3.25
N THR A 405 -1.38 3.71 4.20
CA THR A 405 -1.79 3.93 5.60
C THR A 405 -3.22 4.45 5.74
N ARG A 406 -3.60 4.80 6.97
CA ARG A 406 -4.89 5.47 7.26
C ARG A 406 -4.98 6.86 6.68
N ALA A 407 -3.85 7.53 6.45
CA ALA A 407 -3.81 8.93 6.05
C ALA A 407 -4.17 9.14 4.57
N GLU A 408 -4.02 8.11 3.74
CA GLU A 408 -4.22 8.23 2.29
C GLU A 408 -4.85 6.95 1.72
N VAL A 409 -6.15 6.79 1.94
CA VAL A 409 -6.94 5.76 1.25
C VAL A 409 -7.38 6.33 -0.10
N TYR A 410 -6.67 5.98 -1.16
CA TYR A 410 -6.99 6.40 -2.53
C TYR A 410 -8.25 5.70 -3.03
N TYR A 411 -9.18 6.48 -3.58
CA TYR A 411 -10.43 6.01 -4.13
C TYR A 411 -10.62 6.52 -5.56
N TYR A 412 -10.69 5.60 -6.51
CA TYR A 412 -10.72 5.90 -7.93
C TYR A 412 -12.12 5.70 -8.51
N ARG A 413 -12.67 6.75 -9.11
CA ARG A 413 -14.01 6.74 -9.73
C ARG A 413 -13.88 6.47 -11.22
N LEU A 414 -13.91 5.19 -11.60
CA LEU A 414 -13.60 4.74 -12.97
C LEU A 414 -14.82 4.78 -13.91
N LEU A 415 -16.00 4.49 -13.38
CA LEU A 415 -17.28 4.56 -14.07
C LEU A 415 -18.38 4.94 -13.09
N GLU A 416 -19.13 6.00 -13.39
CA GLU A 416 -20.21 6.49 -12.54
C GLU A 416 -21.58 5.86 -12.85
N PHE A 417 -22.50 5.92 -11.88
CA PHE A 417 -23.85 5.39 -12.04
C PHE A 417 -24.61 6.02 -13.22
N GLY A 418 -25.01 5.19 -14.18
CA GLY A 418 -25.76 5.63 -15.35
C GLY A 418 -24.90 6.22 -16.47
N GLN A 419 -23.57 6.27 -16.28
CA GLN A 419 -22.64 6.60 -17.35
C GLN A 419 -22.52 5.40 -18.31
N PRO A 420 -22.66 5.59 -19.64
CA PRO A 420 -22.40 4.51 -20.59
C PRO A 420 -20.90 4.19 -20.63
N LEU A 421 -20.57 2.92 -20.88
CA LEU A 421 -19.19 2.48 -21.03
C LEU A 421 -18.58 3.01 -22.35
N ALA A 422 -18.11 4.25 -22.32
CA ALA A 422 -17.47 4.94 -23.44
C ALA A 422 -15.98 4.55 -23.58
N PRO A 423 -15.35 4.74 -24.75
CA PRO A 423 -13.93 4.45 -24.95
C PRO A 423 -12.99 5.08 -23.89
N PRO A 424 -13.20 6.34 -23.45
CA PRO A 424 -12.54 6.93 -22.29
C PRO A 424 -12.50 6.08 -21.02
N SER A 425 -13.68 5.71 -20.51
CA SER A 425 -13.81 4.93 -19.28
C SER A 425 -13.21 3.53 -19.44
N ARG A 426 -13.28 2.95 -20.64
CA ARG A 426 -12.62 1.67 -20.95
C ARG A 426 -11.10 1.79 -20.87
N ALA A 427 -10.52 2.82 -21.49
CA ALA A 427 -9.09 3.07 -21.43
C ALA A 427 -8.63 3.33 -19.99
N MET A 428 -9.41 4.11 -19.23
CA MET A 428 -9.15 4.39 -17.83
C MET A 428 -9.13 3.10 -16.99
N ILE A 429 -10.19 2.28 -17.05
CA ILE A 429 -10.26 1.01 -16.31
C ILE A 429 -9.09 0.08 -16.67
N SER A 430 -8.72 0.01 -17.95
CA SER A 430 -7.59 -0.81 -18.39
C SER A 430 -6.23 -0.29 -17.91
N ALA A 431 -6.05 1.03 -17.85
CA ALA A 431 -4.77 1.68 -17.54
C ALA A 431 -4.43 1.72 -16.05
N VAL A 432 -5.43 1.61 -15.17
CA VAL A 432 -5.24 1.58 -13.70
C VAL A 432 -4.27 0.46 -13.31
N ARG A 433 -3.35 0.69 -12.37
CA ARG A 433 -2.39 -0.32 -11.89
C ARG A 433 -2.57 -0.57 -10.40
N GLY A 434 -2.31 -1.80 -9.97
CA GLY A 434 -2.29 -2.16 -8.56
C GLY A 434 -1.11 -1.49 -7.87
N ARG A 435 -1.34 -0.80 -6.74
CA ARG A 435 -0.32 -0.11 -5.93
C ARG A 435 -0.77 -0.08 -4.47
N TYR A 436 0.19 -0.03 -3.55
CA TYR A 436 -0.07 0.14 -2.11
C TYR A 436 -0.87 -1.01 -1.45
N SER A 437 -1.55 -0.74 -0.34
CA SER A 437 -2.21 -1.70 0.56
C SER A 437 -3.74 -1.70 0.47
N THR A 438 -4.41 -2.45 1.34
CA THR A 438 -5.84 -2.81 1.25
C THR A 438 -6.62 -2.43 2.53
N ARG A 439 -6.86 -1.14 2.75
CA ARG A 439 -7.73 -0.65 3.84
C ARG A 439 -9.21 -0.66 3.47
N MET A 440 -9.73 -1.87 3.31
CA MET A 440 -11.08 -2.16 2.78
C MET A 440 -12.23 -1.52 3.58
N GLY A 441 -12.14 -1.41 4.90
CA GLY A 441 -13.24 -0.87 5.72
C GLY A 441 -13.57 0.59 5.41
N ALA A 442 -12.54 1.44 5.29
CA ALA A 442 -12.70 2.84 4.87
C ALA A 442 -13.29 2.94 3.44
N ALA A 443 -12.79 2.13 2.51
CA ALA A 443 -13.30 2.09 1.14
C ALA A 443 -14.78 1.63 1.06
N LEU A 444 -15.17 0.65 1.88
CA LEU A 444 -16.56 0.17 1.97
C LEU A 444 -17.49 1.24 2.53
N ARG A 445 -17.09 1.96 3.58
CA ARG A 445 -17.87 3.09 4.13
C ARG A 445 -18.06 4.20 3.09
N HIS A 446 -17.00 4.52 2.35
CA HIS A 446 -17.06 5.52 1.30
C HIS A 446 -17.94 5.07 0.12
N ALA A 447 -17.81 3.83 -0.34
CA ALA A 447 -18.69 3.24 -1.35
C ALA A 447 -20.16 3.22 -0.90
N ALA A 448 -20.43 2.93 0.37
CA ALA A 448 -21.76 2.96 0.94
C ALA A 448 -22.36 4.38 0.93
N SER A 449 -21.56 5.43 1.20
CA SER A 449 -22.05 6.81 1.10
C SER A 449 -22.45 7.20 -0.34
N HIS A 450 -21.70 6.77 -1.36
CA HIS A 450 -22.08 6.99 -2.76
C HIS A 450 -23.39 6.27 -3.13
N LEU A 451 -23.57 5.05 -2.66
CA LEU A 451 -24.81 4.29 -2.88
C LEU A 451 -26.02 4.86 -2.13
N GLN A 452 -25.82 5.55 -1.01
CA GLN A 452 -26.93 6.18 -0.29
C GLN A 452 -27.56 7.33 -1.07
N ALA A 453 -26.76 8.02 -1.90
CA ALA A 453 -27.23 9.09 -2.78
C ALA A 453 -28.07 8.60 -3.97
N GLU A 454 -28.10 7.28 -4.24
CA GLU A 454 -28.81 6.73 -5.40
C GLU A 454 -30.34 6.75 -5.23
N PRO A 455 -31.10 7.16 -6.27
CA PRO A 455 -32.44 7.71 -6.11
C PRO A 455 -33.55 6.70 -5.81
N THR A 456 -33.36 5.38 -5.90
CA THR A 456 -34.27 4.34 -5.37
C THR A 456 -33.84 2.92 -5.82
N GLY A 457 -34.28 1.90 -5.08
CA GLY A 457 -34.09 0.49 -5.43
C GLY A 457 -33.11 -0.25 -4.52
N PRO A 458 -32.90 -1.56 -4.73
CA PRO A 458 -31.89 -2.32 -4.02
C PRO A 458 -30.50 -1.75 -4.31
N ARG A 459 -29.71 -1.51 -3.27
CA ARG A 459 -28.34 -1.00 -3.34
C ARG A 459 -27.36 -2.09 -2.95
N ALA A 460 -26.32 -2.30 -3.74
CA ALA A 460 -25.33 -3.32 -3.44
C ALA A 460 -23.90 -2.91 -3.78
N ILE A 461 -22.96 -3.31 -2.93
CA ILE A 461 -21.52 -3.28 -3.16
C ILE A 461 -21.07 -4.70 -3.49
N LEU A 462 -20.37 -4.85 -4.61
CA LEU A 462 -19.68 -6.08 -4.99
C LEU A 462 -18.19 -5.81 -4.99
N LEU A 463 -17.52 -6.22 -3.92
CA LEU A 463 -16.07 -6.16 -3.80
C LEU A 463 -15.44 -7.31 -4.58
N VAL A 464 -14.42 -7.00 -5.38
CA VAL A 464 -13.53 -7.96 -6.02
C VAL A 464 -12.14 -7.71 -5.43
N THR A 465 -11.58 -8.73 -4.80
CA THR A 465 -10.28 -8.65 -4.11
C THR A 465 -9.58 -9.99 -4.21
N ASP A 466 -8.26 -9.94 -4.27
CA ASP A 466 -7.38 -11.11 -4.28
C ASP A 466 -6.76 -11.40 -2.91
N GLY A 467 -6.87 -10.45 -1.97
CA GLY A 467 -6.13 -10.45 -0.70
C GLY A 467 -7.00 -10.19 0.53
N ALA A 468 -6.38 -10.39 1.70
CA ALA A 468 -6.97 -10.01 2.98
C ALA A 468 -6.76 -8.51 3.26
N PRO A 469 -7.67 -7.85 4.01
CA PRO A 469 -7.44 -6.48 4.46
C PRO A 469 -6.11 -6.36 5.21
N SER A 470 -5.22 -5.51 4.72
CA SER A 470 -3.87 -5.32 5.23
C SER A 470 -3.42 -3.89 4.95
N ASP A 471 -2.72 -3.26 5.89
CA ASP A 471 -2.11 -1.95 5.72
C ASP A 471 -0.83 -1.87 6.55
N ILE A 472 0.15 -1.08 6.10
CA ILE A 472 1.51 -1.06 6.65
C ILE A 472 1.57 -0.56 8.10
N ASP A 473 0.58 0.22 8.54
CA ASP A 473 0.45 0.77 9.89
C ASP A 473 -0.32 -0.15 10.86
N VAL A 474 -0.83 -1.30 10.41
CA VAL A 474 -1.62 -2.22 11.24
C VAL A 474 -0.96 -3.60 11.33
N HIS A 475 -0.52 -3.96 12.54
CA HIS A 475 0.23 -5.21 12.77
C HIS A 475 -0.63 -6.40 13.22
N ASP A 476 -1.83 -6.16 13.76
CA ASP A 476 -2.76 -7.24 14.12
C ASP A 476 -3.48 -7.74 12.85
N PRO A 477 -3.24 -8.99 12.41
CA PRO A 477 -3.83 -9.52 11.18
C PRO A 477 -5.36 -9.58 11.21
N LYS A 478 -5.98 -9.51 12.40
CA LYS A 478 -7.44 -9.52 12.56
C LYS A 478 -8.04 -8.12 12.64
N TYR A 479 -7.24 -7.08 12.84
CA TYR A 479 -7.76 -5.74 13.11
C TYR A 479 -8.54 -5.18 11.91
N LEU A 480 -7.93 -5.16 10.72
CA LEU A 480 -8.60 -4.67 9.51
C LEU A 480 -9.71 -5.62 9.02
N ILE A 481 -9.63 -6.91 9.35
CA ILE A 481 -10.72 -7.87 9.13
C ILE A 481 -11.95 -7.49 9.96
N GLU A 482 -11.77 -7.19 11.24
CA GLU A 482 -12.88 -6.77 12.11
C GLU A 482 -13.40 -5.38 11.75
N ASP A 483 -12.54 -4.45 11.31
CA ASP A 483 -12.99 -3.17 10.78
C ASP A 483 -13.81 -3.33 9.49
N ALA A 484 -13.35 -4.13 8.54
CA ALA A 484 -14.11 -4.42 7.32
C ALA A 484 -15.46 -5.11 7.67
N ARG A 485 -15.49 -6.03 8.64
CA ARG A 485 -16.72 -6.65 9.12
C ARG A 485 -17.69 -5.60 9.68
N GLN A 486 -17.18 -4.65 10.46
CA GLN A 486 -17.97 -3.57 11.03
C GLN A 486 -18.50 -2.64 9.92
N ALA A 487 -17.67 -2.27 8.94
CA ALA A 487 -18.08 -1.49 7.78
C ALA A 487 -19.19 -2.18 6.95
N VAL A 488 -19.14 -3.51 6.79
CA VAL A 488 -20.22 -4.28 6.14
C VAL A 488 -21.51 -4.27 6.95
N ALA A 489 -21.42 -4.30 8.28
CA ALA A 489 -22.59 -4.18 9.15
C ALA A 489 -23.22 -2.78 9.05
N GLU A 490 -22.40 -1.73 9.12
CA GLU A 490 -22.82 -0.33 8.94
C GLU A 490 -23.49 -0.11 7.57
N ALA A 491 -22.90 -0.67 6.50
CA ALA A 491 -23.50 -0.61 5.16
C ALA A 491 -24.88 -1.28 5.11
N ARG A 492 -25.04 -2.43 5.79
CA ARG A 492 -26.33 -3.13 5.87
C ARG A 492 -27.38 -2.29 6.60
N ASP A 493 -27.00 -1.61 7.67
CA ASP A 493 -27.90 -0.79 8.48
C ASP A 493 -28.47 0.40 7.68
N VAL A 494 -27.70 0.93 6.73
CA VAL A 494 -28.15 1.97 5.78
C VAL A 494 -28.81 1.42 4.51
N GLY A 495 -29.14 0.12 4.49
CA GLY A 495 -29.83 -0.55 3.38
C GLY A 495 -28.94 -0.90 2.18
N VAL A 496 -27.62 -0.88 2.34
CA VAL A 496 -26.64 -1.26 1.31
C VAL A 496 -26.13 -2.68 1.58
N ARG A 497 -26.28 -3.57 0.61
CA ARG A 497 -25.81 -4.96 0.76
C ARG A 497 -24.41 -5.11 0.21
N SER A 498 -23.53 -5.75 0.96
CA SER A 498 -22.16 -6.00 0.51
C SER A 498 -21.94 -7.48 0.24
N ALA A 499 -21.28 -7.81 -0.86
CA ALA A 499 -20.75 -9.13 -1.12
C ALA A 499 -19.33 -9.06 -1.67
N CYS A 500 -18.62 -10.18 -1.58
CA CYS A 500 -17.24 -10.29 -2.01
C CYS A 500 -17.05 -11.43 -3.01
N ILE A 501 -16.18 -11.21 -3.99
CA ILE A 501 -15.59 -12.27 -4.80
C ILE A 501 -14.11 -12.27 -4.51
N ALA A 502 -13.64 -13.36 -3.90
CA ALA A 502 -12.23 -13.57 -3.62
C ALA A 502 -11.63 -14.50 -4.68
N VAL A 503 -10.44 -14.18 -5.17
CA VAL A 503 -9.77 -14.98 -6.22
C VAL A 503 -8.70 -15.93 -5.65
N ASP A 504 -8.43 -15.86 -4.35
CA ASP A 504 -7.55 -16.78 -3.63
C ASP A 504 -8.34 -17.92 -2.94
N GLY A 505 -7.88 -19.16 -3.14
CA GLY A 505 -8.44 -20.36 -2.50
C GLY A 505 -8.26 -20.40 -0.98
N ALA A 506 -7.27 -19.68 -0.42
CA ALA A 506 -7.07 -19.56 1.02
C ALA A 506 -7.98 -18.48 1.67
N ALA A 507 -8.76 -17.75 0.88
CA ALA A 507 -9.52 -16.59 1.36
C ALA A 507 -10.79 -16.90 2.16
N ASP A 508 -11.22 -18.16 2.22
CA ASP A 508 -12.52 -18.55 2.82
C ASP A 508 -12.69 -18.03 4.26
N ALA A 509 -11.65 -18.14 5.09
CA ALA A 509 -11.75 -17.85 6.51
C ALA A 509 -12.03 -16.37 6.82
N TYR A 510 -11.29 -15.44 6.21
CA TYR A 510 -11.46 -14.01 6.49
C TYR A 510 -12.63 -13.41 5.73
N VAL A 511 -12.87 -13.82 4.48
CA VAL A 511 -13.99 -13.28 3.68
C VAL A 511 -15.32 -13.67 4.33
N ARG A 512 -15.43 -14.91 4.80
CA ARG A 512 -16.60 -15.37 5.55
C ARG A 512 -16.79 -14.62 6.86
N ARG A 513 -15.70 -14.22 7.52
CA ARG A 513 -15.75 -13.39 8.74
C ARG A 513 -16.30 -11.99 8.45
N ILE A 514 -15.92 -11.38 7.31
CA ILE A 514 -16.33 -10.02 6.93
C ILE A 514 -17.76 -9.98 6.38
N PHE A 515 -18.07 -10.80 5.36
CA PHE A 515 -19.32 -10.71 4.59
C PHE A 515 -20.41 -11.68 5.07
N GLY A 516 -20.02 -12.70 5.83
CA GLY A 516 -20.91 -13.77 6.29
C GLY A 516 -21.17 -14.85 5.25
N TRP A 517 -21.72 -15.99 5.69
CA TRP A 517 -21.82 -17.24 4.91
C TRP A 517 -22.46 -17.15 3.52
N ARG A 518 -23.40 -16.23 3.34
CA ARG A 518 -24.20 -16.16 2.11
C ARG A 518 -23.68 -15.12 1.13
N ASN A 519 -22.77 -14.22 1.52
CA ASN A 519 -22.43 -13.02 0.75
C ASN A 519 -21.00 -13.04 0.20
N TYR A 520 -20.43 -14.22 -0.05
CA TYR A 520 -19.16 -14.33 -0.74
C TYR A 520 -19.13 -15.47 -1.75
N CYS A 521 -18.15 -15.42 -2.65
CA CYS A 521 -17.83 -16.49 -3.58
C CYS A 521 -16.32 -16.53 -3.79
N ILE A 522 -15.74 -17.72 -3.76
CA ILE A 522 -14.34 -17.92 -4.15
C ILE A 522 -14.32 -18.30 -5.64
N ALA A 523 -13.39 -17.73 -6.39
CA ALA A 523 -13.17 -17.98 -7.80
C ALA A 523 -11.80 -18.64 -8.01
N ASP A 524 -11.76 -19.97 -7.97
CA ASP A 524 -10.51 -20.73 -8.09
C ASP A 524 -9.89 -20.71 -9.51
N ASP A 525 -10.67 -20.27 -10.51
CA ASP A 525 -10.22 -20.09 -11.90
C ASP A 525 -10.62 -18.70 -12.39
N ALA A 526 -9.63 -17.94 -12.83
CA ALA A 526 -9.72 -16.65 -13.50
C ALA A 526 -10.80 -16.60 -14.59
N ARG A 527 -10.97 -17.68 -15.36
CA ARG A 527 -11.96 -17.77 -16.45
C ARG A 527 -13.41 -17.83 -15.93
N SER A 528 -13.61 -18.24 -14.68
CA SER A 528 -14.93 -18.32 -14.05
C SER A 528 -15.38 -17.00 -13.41
N LEU A 529 -14.47 -16.04 -13.26
CA LEU A 529 -14.71 -14.77 -12.57
C LEU A 529 -15.87 -13.96 -13.19
N PRO A 530 -15.95 -13.73 -14.53
CA PRO A 530 -17.03 -12.94 -15.11
C PRO A 530 -18.43 -13.54 -14.87
N ALA A 531 -18.55 -14.87 -14.99
CA ALA A 531 -19.82 -15.57 -14.78
C ALA A 531 -20.27 -15.53 -13.30
N ARG A 532 -19.31 -15.65 -12.37
CA ARG A 532 -19.58 -15.54 -10.92
C ARG A 532 -19.98 -14.12 -10.54
N LEU A 533 -19.30 -13.12 -11.10
CA LEU A 533 -19.57 -11.70 -10.91
C LEU A 533 -20.98 -11.33 -11.39
N ALA A 534 -21.37 -11.79 -12.59
CA ALA A 534 -22.73 -11.65 -13.11
C ALA A 534 -23.79 -12.32 -12.22
N ARG A 535 -23.55 -13.56 -11.76
CA ARG A 535 -24.49 -14.27 -10.89
C ARG A 535 -24.66 -13.58 -9.53
N MET A 536 -23.57 -13.09 -8.98
CA MET A 536 -23.55 -12.41 -7.69
C MET A 536 -24.29 -11.08 -7.74
N SER A 537 -24.03 -10.27 -8.78
CA SER A 537 -24.73 -8.99 -8.97
C SER A 537 -26.24 -9.19 -9.15
N THR A 538 -26.68 -10.16 -9.96
CA THR A 538 -28.12 -10.48 -10.08
C THR A 538 -28.73 -10.90 -8.76
N ARG A 539 -28.05 -11.73 -7.97
CA ARG A 539 -28.57 -12.19 -6.66
C ARG A 539 -28.71 -11.02 -5.68
N LEU A 540 -27.75 -10.11 -5.68
CA LEU A 540 -27.79 -8.86 -4.90
C LEU A 540 -28.74 -7.82 -5.47
N ALA A 541 -29.21 -7.95 -6.70
CA ALA A 541 -30.34 -7.18 -7.20
C ALA A 541 -31.69 -7.80 -6.79
N ALA A 542 -31.73 -9.13 -6.62
CA ALA A 542 -32.98 -9.89 -6.44
C ALA A 542 -33.44 -10.08 -4.99
N ALA A 543 -32.52 -10.22 -4.01
CA ALA A 543 -32.95 -10.57 -2.66
C ALA A 543 -33.66 -9.39 -1.96
N HIS A 544 -34.73 -9.72 -1.24
CA HIS A 544 -35.60 -8.82 -0.48
C HIS A 544 -35.22 -8.76 0.98
#